data_AF-A0AAI9YSW7-F1
#
_entry.id   AF-A0AAI9YSW7-F1
#
_cell.length_a   1.000
_cell.length_b   1.000
_cell.length_c   1.000
_cell.angle_alpha   90.00
_cell.angle_beta   90.00
_cell.angle_gamma   90.00
#
_symmetry.space_group_name_H-M   'P 1'
#
loop_
_entity.id
_entity.type
_entity.pdbx_description
1 polymer ?
#
loop_
_entity_poly.entity_id
_entity_poly.type
_entity_poly.pdbx_seq_one_letter_code
_entity_poly.pdbx_strand_id
1 'polypeptide(L)'
;MVPAIIKAEISDLDIPYYPDRHDPSPTPGAALAPITGNGLPPESALPPPAVPFEPSEVMDRGDQMYTKAVKEGLLPVSPTQEDPLLDSFEDRLYMSFKTNPQTHRQFLPKGQLNSLIRKQPVIQELKRKVPGVRRSSYERLASTICDNHNPAKENPNPPSKSYQKVFAILVLIDMVPSIQGFIDEGICDQDLPLVKAAENGGLFELRVEARRNYRLKTFLSWTRVSIRNFEEYQWTILPPFFTKGKRKNVKHYVLAPHIVLPFTSTSNHDDIGAAEMHGGGFSRVFKAEIHPDHHDFSNSASEPSVSPRALATRITTNLRRNIGLTATGAAKHFRSEMSQLAE
;
A
#
# COMPACT_ATOMS: atom_id res chain seq x y z
N MET A 1 16.14 -21.55 28.63
CA MET A 1 17.36 -20.72 28.62
C MET A 1 16.95 -19.37 28.06
N VAL A 2 16.85 -18.36 28.92
CA VAL A 2 16.34 -17.00 28.60
C VAL A 2 17.55 -16.09 28.43
N PRO A 3 17.63 -15.22 27.39
CA PRO A 3 18.66 -14.19 27.35
C PRO A 3 18.21 -12.94 28.11
N ALA A 4 19.16 -12.40 28.87
CA ALA A 4 19.02 -11.34 29.85
C ALA A 4 18.78 -9.94 29.25
N ILE A 5 18.02 -9.15 29.99
CA ILE A 5 17.76 -7.73 29.76
C ILE A 5 18.98 -6.94 30.30
N ILE A 6 19.68 -6.24 29.42
CA ILE A 6 20.68 -5.23 29.82
C ILE A 6 19.95 -3.89 29.97
N LYS A 7 19.85 -3.42 31.22
CA LYS A 7 19.51 -2.04 31.56
C LYS A 7 20.75 -1.17 31.29
N ALA A 8 20.59 -0.10 30.52
CA ALA A 8 21.60 0.95 30.44
C ALA A 8 21.13 2.14 31.29
N GLU A 9 21.92 2.42 32.33
CA GLU A 9 21.87 3.59 33.21
C GLU A 9 22.24 4.86 32.44
N ILE A 10 21.52 5.94 32.74
CA ILE A 10 21.83 7.30 32.32
C ILE A 10 22.81 7.86 33.34
N SER A 11 24.03 8.18 32.92
CA SER A 11 24.97 9.00 33.70
C SER A 11 25.70 9.99 32.77
N ASP A 12 25.61 11.25 33.20
CA ASP A 12 26.56 12.35 33.06
C ASP A 12 27.07 12.72 31.66
N LEU A 13 26.43 13.75 31.09
CA LEU A 13 27.05 14.63 30.11
C LEU A 13 27.19 16.03 30.72
N ASP A 14 28.44 16.37 31.03
CA ASP A 14 28.93 17.68 31.40
C ASP A 14 28.46 18.77 30.42
N ILE A 15 27.79 19.80 30.95
CA ILE A 15 27.41 21.00 30.23
C ILE A 15 28.50 22.05 30.45
N PRO A 16 29.24 22.50 29.42
CA PRO A 16 30.15 23.63 29.58
C PRO A 16 29.39 24.95 29.66
N TYR A 17 29.61 25.63 30.78
CA TYR A 17 29.22 27.00 31.13
C TYR A 17 29.72 28.01 30.09
N TYR A 18 28.80 28.75 29.46
CA TYR A 18 29.10 29.93 28.65
C TYR A 18 28.71 31.20 29.42
N PRO A 19 29.62 32.18 29.58
CA PRO A 19 29.32 33.39 30.33
C PRO A 19 28.43 34.36 29.54
N ASP A 20 27.54 34.95 30.31
CA ASP A 20 26.63 36.05 30.08
C ASP A 20 27.17 37.14 29.13
N ARG A 21 26.40 37.49 28.09
CA ARG A 21 26.64 38.67 27.26
C ARG A 21 25.38 39.54 27.23
N HIS A 22 25.54 40.66 27.92
CA HIS A 22 24.72 41.86 27.96
C HIS A 22 23.85 42.15 26.73
N ASP A 23 22.55 42.30 27.01
CA ASP A 23 21.57 43.08 26.26
C ASP A 23 22.03 44.54 26.05
N PRO A 24 21.70 45.10 24.88
CA PRO A 24 21.19 46.46 24.83
C PRO A 24 19.76 46.51 24.27
N SER A 25 18.90 47.14 25.06
CA SER A 25 17.51 47.57 24.84
C SER A 25 17.28 48.39 23.54
N PRO A 26 16.01 48.58 23.11
CA PRO A 26 15.62 48.68 21.70
C PRO A 26 15.57 50.12 21.18
N THR A 27 15.88 50.30 19.88
CA THR A 27 15.54 51.52 19.13
C THR A 27 14.22 51.32 18.34
N PRO A 28 13.30 52.29 18.37
CA PRO A 28 11.99 52.20 17.72
C PRO A 28 12.05 52.76 16.28
N GLY A 29 11.51 52.03 15.31
CA GLY A 29 11.33 52.60 13.97
C GLY A 29 11.28 51.61 12.82
N ALA A 30 10.24 50.78 12.76
CA ALA A 30 9.80 50.17 11.51
C ALA A 30 8.27 50.13 11.51
N ALA A 31 7.67 51.12 10.86
CA ALA A 31 6.24 51.20 10.64
C ALA A 31 5.76 49.98 9.84
N LEU A 32 4.85 49.20 10.43
CA LEU A 32 4.06 48.21 9.71
C LEU A 32 3.03 48.95 8.86
N ALA A 33 3.25 49.01 7.55
CA ALA A 33 2.21 49.42 6.61
C ALA A 33 1.14 48.30 6.52
N PRO A 34 -0.17 48.61 6.56
CA PRO A 34 -1.20 47.62 6.32
C PRO A 34 -1.18 47.23 4.83
N ILE A 35 -1.06 45.92 4.56
CA ILE A 35 -1.29 45.37 3.21
C ILE A 35 -2.79 45.43 2.95
N THR A 36 -3.27 46.48 2.28
CA THR A 36 -4.62 46.52 1.72
C THR A 36 -4.64 45.67 0.45
N GLY A 37 -4.76 44.36 0.63
CA GLY A 37 -5.06 43.43 -0.46
C GLY A 37 -6.53 43.56 -0.84
N ASN A 38 -6.82 43.92 -2.09
CA ASN A 38 -8.16 43.74 -2.65
C ASN A 38 -8.53 42.26 -2.51
N GLY A 39 -9.66 42.01 -1.83
CA GLY A 39 -10.12 40.66 -1.51
C GLY A 39 -10.25 39.76 -2.72
N LEU A 40 -10.18 38.45 -2.48
CA LEU A 40 -10.48 37.42 -3.47
C LEU A 40 -11.84 37.72 -4.13
N PRO A 41 -11.97 37.61 -5.47
CA PRO A 41 -13.25 37.77 -6.12
C PRO A 41 -14.25 36.74 -5.58
N PRO A 42 -15.54 37.10 -5.45
CA PRO A 42 -16.57 36.21 -4.95
C PRO A 42 -16.65 34.94 -5.81
N GLU A 43 -16.78 33.79 -5.13
CA GLU A 43 -16.77 32.43 -5.68
C GLU A 43 -17.83 32.21 -6.79
N SER A 44 -18.81 33.11 -6.89
CA SER A 44 -19.86 33.13 -7.91
C SER A 44 -19.40 33.57 -9.32
N ALA A 45 -18.15 34.02 -9.49
CA ALA A 45 -17.62 34.47 -10.79
C ALA A 45 -16.79 33.41 -11.55
N LEU A 46 -16.61 32.22 -10.98
CA LEU A 46 -15.88 31.14 -11.66
C LEU A 46 -16.86 30.24 -12.43
N PRO A 47 -16.64 29.99 -13.73
CA PRO A 47 -17.41 28.98 -14.45
C PRO A 47 -17.27 27.64 -13.73
N PRO A 48 -18.35 26.85 -13.60
CA PRO A 48 -18.29 25.55 -12.94
C PRO A 48 -17.20 24.71 -13.63
N PRO A 49 -16.34 24.01 -12.87
CA PRO A 49 -15.30 23.18 -13.48
C PRO A 49 -15.97 22.18 -14.42
N ALA A 50 -15.65 22.29 -15.72
CA ALA A 50 -16.17 21.41 -16.78
C ALA A 50 -15.68 19.95 -16.66
N VAL A 51 -15.01 19.61 -15.56
CA VAL A 51 -14.42 18.30 -15.31
C VAL A 51 -15.05 17.76 -14.03
N PRO A 52 -15.60 16.52 -14.05
CA PRO A 52 -16.09 15.87 -12.85
C PRO A 52 -15.03 15.94 -11.74
N PHE A 53 -15.44 16.41 -10.56
CA PHE A 53 -14.58 16.48 -9.39
C PHE A 53 -14.28 15.06 -8.93
N GLU A 54 -13.22 14.45 -9.48
CA GLU A 54 -12.77 13.15 -8.99
C GLU A 54 -12.33 13.32 -7.52
N PRO A 55 -12.86 12.50 -6.59
CA PRO A 55 -12.45 12.58 -5.19
C PRO A 55 -10.94 12.39 -5.09
N SER A 56 -10.33 13.25 -4.28
CA SER A 56 -8.90 13.19 -4.04
C SER A 56 -8.54 12.11 -3.02
N GLU A 57 -9.47 11.67 -2.17
CA GLU A 57 -9.24 10.59 -1.21
C GLU A 57 -9.43 9.20 -1.83
N VAL A 58 -8.47 8.31 -1.59
CA VAL A 58 -8.46 6.92 -2.05
C VAL A 58 -8.44 5.99 -0.85
N MET A 59 -9.57 5.31 -0.60
CA MET A 59 -9.79 4.43 0.56
C MET A 59 -9.60 2.95 0.25
N ASP A 60 -9.72 2.55 -1.03
CA ASP A 60 -9.60 1.17 -1.51
C ASP A 60 -8.16 0.76 -1.83
N ARG A 61 -7.18 1.57 -1.38
CA ARG A 61 -5.75 1.42 -1.67
C ARG A 61 -5.43 1.46 -3.17
N GLY A 62 -6.32 1.99 -4.01
CA GLY A 62 -6.16 2.03 -5.46
C GLY A 62 -6.52 0.73 -6.18
N ASP A 63 -7.25 -0.20 -5.53
CA ASP A 63 -7.69 -1.45 -6.16
C ASP A 63 -8.53 -1.20 -7.43
N GLN A 64 -9.47 -0.23 -7.42
CA GLN A 64 -10.26 0.13 -8.60
C GLN A 64 -9.41 0.72 -9.74
N MET A 65 -8.46 1.57 -9.39
CA MET A 65 -7.54 2.19 -10.36
C MET A 65 -6.64 1.14 -11.02
N TYR A 66 -6.16 0.17 -10.23
CA TYR A 66 -5.43 -0.97 -10.75
C TYR A 66 -6.26 -1.78 -11.76
N THR A 67 -7.49 -2.18 -11.39
CA THR A 67 -8.38 -2.93 -12.29
C THR A 67 -8.63 -2.18 -13.59
N LYS A 68 -8.82 -0.87 -13.52
CA LYS A 68 -8.97 -0.01 -14.70
C LYS A 68 -7.69 -0.01 -15.56
N ALA A 69 -6.53 0.20 -14.95
CA ALA A 69 -5.24 0.23 -15.66
C ALA A 69 -4.92 -1.11 -16.35
N VAL A 70 -5.25 -2.25 -15.71
CA VAL A 70 -5.17 -3.59 -16.33
C VAL A 70 -6.09 -3.69 -17.55
N LYS A 71 -7.36 -3.26 -17.42
CA LYS A 71 -8.34 -3.31 -18.51
C LYS A 71 -7.93 -2.45 -19.71
N GLU A 72 -7.27 -1.33 -19.44
CA GLU A 72 -6.77 -0.41 -20.47
C GLU A 72 -5.39 -0.81 -21.03
N GLY A 73 -4.78 -1.89 -20.53
CA GLY A 73 -3.48 -2.37 -21.00
C GLY A 73 -2.31 -1.43 -20.66
N LEU A 74 -2.46 -0.59 -19.65
CA LEU A 74 -1.49 0.44 -19.27
C LEU A 74 -0.35 -0.08 -18.40
N LEU A 75 -0.50 -1.29 -17.85
CA LEU A 75 0.48 -1.89 -16.94
C LEU A 75 1.43 -2.83 -17.67
N PRO A 76 2.71 -2.85 -17.28
CA PRO A 76 3.65 -3.82 -17.82
C PRO A 76 3.17 -5.24 -17.48
N VAL A 77 3.37 -6.17 -18.42
CA VAL A 77 3.15 -7.58 -18.14
C VAL A 77 4.25 -8.05 -17.20
N SER A 78 3.89 -8.40 -15.97
CA SER A 78 4.85 -8.96 -15.02
C SER A 78 5.34 -10.30 -15.56
N PRO A 79 6.66 -10.51 -15.67
CA PRO A 79 7.19 -11.78 -16.13
C PRO A 79 6.71 -12.87 -15.19
N THR A 80 6.16 -13.94 -15.75
CA THR A 80 5.88 -15.14 -14.98
C THR A 80 7.24 -15.78 -14.73
N GLN A 81 7.73 -15.74 -13.50
CA GLN A 81 8.90 -16.54 -13.14
C GLN A 81 8.46 -18.01 -13.09
N GLU A 82 8.44 -18.66 -14.25
CA GLU A 82 8.45 -20.12 -14.32
C GLU A 82 9.90 -20.55 -14.12
N ASP A 83 10.35 -20.54 -12.86
CA ASP A 83 11.61 -21.18 -12.50
C ASP A 83 11.38 -22.70 -12.50
N PRO A 84 12.04 -23.45 -13.40
CA PRO A 84 11.88 -24.90 -13.49
C PRO A 84 12.28 -25.66 -12.22
N LEU A 85 13.00 -25.01 -11.29
CA LEU A 85 13.43 -25.59 -10.02
C LEU A 85 12.40 -25.44 -8.89
N LEU A 86 11.31 -24.69 -9.11
CA LEU A 86 10.27 -24.49 -8.10
C LEU A 86 9.18 -25.56 -8.26
N ASP A 87 9.29 -26.61 -7.45
CA ASP A 87 8.39 -27.77 -7.51
C ASP A 87 6.97 -27.47 -6.99
N SER A 88 6.80 -26.49 -6.08
CA SER A 88 5.51 -26.23 -5.43
C SER A 88 4.91 -24.84 -5.74
N PHE A 89 3.57 -24.76 -5.71
CA PHE A 89 2.84 -23.50 -5.86
C PHE A 89 3.17 -22.50 -4.75
N GLU A 90 3.41 -23.01 -3.53
CA GLU A 90 3.78 -22.25 -2.36
C GLU A 90 5.15 -21.60 -2.52
N ASP A 91 6.16 -22.34 -3.00
CA ASP A 91 7.51 -21.81 -3.22
C ASP A 91 7.50 -20.70 -4.27
N ARG A 92 6.73 -20.86 -5.37
CA ARG A 92 6.57 -19.81 -6.38
C ARG A 92 5.96 -18.53 -5.81
N LEU A 93 4.97 -18.67 -4.93
CA LEU A 93 4.36 -17.52 -4.26
C LEU A 93 5.36 -16.85 -3.31
N TYR A 94 6.10 -17.64 -2.53
CA TYR A 94 7.09 -17.15 -1.58
C TYR A 94 8.27 -16.44 -2.26
N MET A 95 8.79 -16.99 -3.37
CA MET A 95 9.91 -16.38 -4.10
C MET A 95 9.52 -15.12 -4.88
N SER A 96 8.22 -14.88 -5.07
CA SER A 96 7.72 -13.68 -5.75
C SER A 96 7.66 -12.44 -4.84
N PHE A 97 7.87 -12.61 -3.54
CA PHE A 97 7.90 -11.48 -2.61
C PHE A 97 9.06 -10.53 -2.89
N LYS A 98 8.81 -9.24 -2.66
CA LYS A 98 9.82 -8.19 -2.66
C LYS A 98 9.94 -7.59 -1.27
N THR A 99 11.14 -7.18 -0.90
CA THR A 99 11.42 -6.57 0.39
C THR A 99 11.39 -5.05 0.24
N ASN A 100 10.59 -4.38 1.06
CA ASN A 100 10.65 -2.94 1.20
C ASN A 100 11.97 -2.57 1.90
N PRO A 101 12.87 -1.77 1.29
CA PRO A 101 14.20 -1.52 1.82
C PRO A 101 14.20 -0.70 3.12
N GLN A 102 13.15 0.09 3.37
CA GLN A 102 13.06 0.96 4.54
C GLN A 102 12.52 0.23 5.78
N THR A 103 11.58 -0.69 5.60
CA THR A 103 10.90 -1.39 6.69
C THR A 103 11.37 -2.83 6.86
N HIS A 104 12.13 -3.34 5.89
CA HIS A 104 12.48 -4.76 5.72
C HIS A 104 11.28 -5.72 5.68
N ARG A 105 10.06 -5.18 5.55
CA ARG A 105 8.84 -5.97 5.41
C ARG A 105 8.67 -6.39 3.96
N GLN A 106 8.16 -7.60 3.77
CA GLN A 106 7.92 -8.15 2.45
C GLN A 106 6.51 -7.82 1.96
N PHE A 107 6.36 -7.64 0.65
CA PHE A 107 5.09 -7.50 -0.04
C PHE A 107 5.08 -8.33 -1.32
N LEU A 108 3.92 -8.82 -1.71
CA LEU A 108 3.73 -9.51 -2.99
C LEU A 108 3.31 -8.52 -4.06
N PRO A 109 4.07 -8.36 -5.16
CA PRO A 109 3.68 -7.48 -6.24
C PRO A 109 2.32 -7.87 -6.85
N LYS A 110 1.44 -6.88 -7.11
CA LYS A 110 0.09 -7.10 -7.67
C LYS A 110 0.10 -7.88 -8.98
N GLY A 111 1.04 -7.58 -9.87
CA GLY A 111 1.18 -8.28 -11.14
C GLY A 111 1.65 -9.71 -10.99
N GLN A 112 2.54 -9.98 -10.02
CA GLN A 112 2.94 -11.35 -9.65
C GLN A 112 1.79 -12.15 -9.02
N LEU A 113 0.97 -11.56 -8.16
CA LEU A 113 -0.24 -12.21 -7.62
C LEU A 113 -1.16 -12.68 -8.77
N ASN A 114 -1.43 -11.79 -9.73
CA ASN A 114 -2.31 -12.09 -10.86
C ASN A 114 -1.68 -13.09 -11.85
N SER A 115 -0.36 -13.09 -11.99
CA SER A 115 0.35 -14.05 -12.84
C SER A 115 0.35 -15.45 -12.21
N LEU A 116 0.44 -15.57 -10.89
CA LEU A 116 0.47 -16.88 -10.22
C LEU A 116 -0.91 -17.49 -10.05
N ILE A 117 -1.91 -16.69 -9.65
CA ILE A 117 -3.26 -17.18 -9.33
C ILE A 117 -4.12 -17.23 -10.60
N ARG A 118 -3.78 -18.19 -11.46
CA ARG A 118 -4.55 -18.55 -12.66
C ARG A 118 -5.28 -19.88 -12.47
N LYS A 119 -6.29 -20.13 -13.31
CA LYS A 119 -7.15 -21.32 -13.21
C LYS A 119 -6.36 -22.62 -13.11
N GLN A 120 -5.38 -22.86 -13.99
CA GLN A 120 -4.64 -24.13 -14.01
C GLN A 120 -3.77 -24.35 -12.76
N PRO A 121 -2.87 -23.41 -12.35
CA PRO A 121 -2.15 -23.52 -11.08
C PRO A 121 -3.07 -23.71 -9.87
N VAL A 122 -4.19 -22.97 -9.81
CA VAL A 122 -5.17 -23.10 -8.72
C VAL A 122 -5.81 -24.49 -8.71
N ILE A 123 -6.21 -25.04 -9.86
CA ILE A 123 -6.76 -26.40 -9.95
C ILE A 123 -5.75 -27.44 -9.45
N GLN A 124 -4.48 -27.31 -9.83
CA GLN A 124 -3.42 -28.22 -9.41
C GLN A 124 -3.22 -28.16 -7.89
N GLU A 125 -3.15 -26.95 -7.34
CA GLU A 125 -2.96 -26.75 -5.91
C GLU A 125 -4.17 -27.25 -5.10
N LEU A 126 -5.39 -27.01 -5.58
CA LEU A 126 -6.61 -27.54 -4.95
C LEU A 126 -6.65 -29.07 -4.97
N LYS A 127 -6.25 -29.72 -6.07
CA LYS A 127 -6.17 -31.20 -6.13
C LYS A 127 -5.17 -31.76 -5.12
N ARG A 128 -4.05 -31.05 -4.91
CA ARG A 128 -2.99 -31.45 -3.98
C ARG A 128 -3.43 -31.31 -2.52
N LYS A 129 -4.00 -30.15 -2.16
CA LYS A 129 -4.33 -29.82 -0.77
C LYS A 129 -5.73 -30.27 -0.33
N VAL A 130 -6.65 -30.51 -1.28
CA VAL A 130 -8.05 -30.89 -0.99
C VAL A 130 -8.43 -32.15 -1.78
N PRO A 131 -7.80 -33.31 -1.50
CA PRO A 131 -8.08 -34.55 -2.22
C PRO A 131 -9.51 -35.03 -1.96
N GLY A 132 -10.04 -35.85 -2.89
CA GLY A 132 -11.37 -36.47 -2.75
C GLY A 132 -12.54 -35.64 -3.27
N VAL A 133 -12.30 -34.44 -3.78
CA VAL A 133 -13.32 -33.61 -4.43
C VAL A 133 -13.51 -34.01 -5.91
N ARG A 134 -14.75 -33.96 -6.43
CA ARG A 134 -15.05 -34.27 -7.84
C ARG A 134 -14.36 -33.31 -8.79
N ARG A 135 -13.93 -33.78 -9.97
CA ARG A 135 -13.22 -32.96 -10.98
C ARG A 135 -13.92 -31.64 -11.31
N SER A 136 -15.23 -31.68 -11.56
CA SER A 136 -16.05 -30.50 -11.89
C SER A 136 -16.13 -29.48 -10.74
N SER A 137 -15.87 -29.88 -9.50
CA SER A 137 -15.82 -28.97 -8.37
C SER A 137 -14.50 -28.18 -8.31
N TYR A 138 -13.36 -28.77 -8.69
CA TYR A 138 -12.11 -27.99 -8.79
C TYR A 138 -12.19 -26.88 -9.83
N GLU A 139 -12.78 -27.17 -11.00
CA GLU A 139 -12.98 -26.17 -12.07
C GLU A 139 -13.87 -25.01 -11.61
N ARG A 140 -14.95 -25.32 -10.89
CA ARG A 140 -15.86 -24.31 -10.32
C ARG A 140 -15.19 -23.48 -9.24
N LEU A 141 -14.43 -24.12 -8.34
CA LEU A 141 -13.69 -23.42 -7.30
C LEU A 141 -12.62 -22.52 -7.89
N ALA A 142 -11.80 -23.04 -8.81
CA ALA A 142 -10.77 -22.26 -9.47
C ALA A 142 -11.36 -21.09 -10.27
N SER A 143 -12.50 -21.29 -10.93
CA SER A 143 -13.21 -20.19 -11.59
C SER A 143 -13.69 -19.16 -10.57
N THR A 144 -14.28 -19.57 -9.44
CA THR A 144 -14.70 -18.65 -8.37
C THR A 144 -13.54 -17.87 -7.77
N ILE A 145 -12.38 -18.52 -7.60
CA ILE A 145 -11.17 -17.90 -7.04
C ILE A 145 -10.55 -16.92 -8.02
N CYS A 146 -10.40 -17.32 -9.29
CA CYS A 146 -9.65 -16.56 -10.29
C CYS A 146 -10.48 -15.49 -11.01
N ASP A 147 -11.80 -15.70 -11.17
CA ASP A 147 -12.62 -14.85 -12.04
C ASP A 147 -12.86 -13.46 -11.40
N ASN A 148 -12.05 -12.50 -11.83
CA ASN A 148 -12.33 -11.07 -11.70
C ASN A 148 -13.22 -10.59 -12.86
N HIS A 149 -14.45 -11.09 -12.96
CA HIS A 149 -15.41 -10.79 -14.04
C HIS A 149 -14.92 -11.05 -15.48
N ASN A 150 -15.74 -11.76 -16.25
CA ASN A 150 -15.60 -11.85 -17.70
C ASN A 150 -16.15 -10.56 -18.34
N PRO A 151 -15.38 -9.75 -19.08
CA PRO A 151 -15.83 -8.45 -19.62
C PRO A 151 -17.07 -8.52 -20.56
N ALA A 152 -17.56 -9.71 -20.89
CA ALA A 152 -18.68 -9.95 -21.78
C ALA A 152 -20.07 -10.10 -21.10
N LYS A 153 -20.20 -9.86 -19.78
CA LYS A 153 -21.52 -9.89 -19.11
C LYS A 153 -21.94 -8.49 -18.66
N GLU A 154 -22.67 -7.80 -19.53
CA GLU A 154 -23.43 -6.57 -19.24
C GLU A 154 -24.68 -6.86 -18.38
N ASN A 155 -24.54 -7.58 -17.27
CA ASN A 155 -25.64 -7.73 -16.32
C ASN A 155 -25.45 -6.78 -15.13
N PRO A 156 -26.52 -6.18 -14.59
CA PRO A 156 -26.50 -5.28 -13.43
C PRO A 156 -26.32 -6.05 -12.10
N ASN A 157 -25.51 -7.11 -12.10
CA ASN A 157 -25.20 -7.91 -10.91
C ASN A 157 -24.21 -7.16 -10.01
N PRO A 158 -24.18 -7.49 -8.70
CA PRO A 158 -23.21 -6.90 -7.78
C PRO A 158 -21.77 -7.12 -8.28
N PRO A 159 -20.83 -6.22 -7.90
CA PRO A 159 -19.45 -6.30 -8.33
C PRO A 159 -18.88 -7.71 -8.13
N SER A 160 -18.19 -8.22 -9.15
CA SER A 160 -17.62 -9.57 -9.12
C SER A 160 -16.68 -9.71 -7.92
N LYS A 161 -16.94 -10.71 -7.09
CA LYS A 161 -16.09 -11.04 -5.95
C LYS A 161 -14.84 -11.75 -6.45
N SER A 162 -13.68 -11.32 -5.95
CA SER A 162 -12.40 -12.01 -6.12
C SER A 162 -12.02 -12.72 -4.85
N TYR A 163 -11.34 -13.86 -4.96
CA TYR A 163 -10.76 -14.54 -3.81
C TYR A 163 -9.27 -14.82 -4.02
N GLN A 164 -8.61 -14.09 -4.92
CA GLN A 164 -7.20 -14.31 -5.23
C GLN A 164 -6.30 -13.98 -4.03
N LYS A 165 -6.52 -12.84 -3.37
CA LYS A 165 -5.75 -12.45 -2.18
C LYS A 165 -6.02 -13.39 -1.02
N VAL A 166 -7.29 -13.74 -0.79
CA VAL A 166 -7.67 -14.74 0.23
C VAL A 166 -6.97 -16.07 -0.04
N PHE A 167 -7.05 -16.58 -1.27
CA PHE A 167 -6.41 -17.84 -1.66
C PHE A 167 -4.88 -17.79 -1.49
N ALA A 168 -4.24 -16.68 -1.87
CA ALA A 168 -2.80 -16.48 -1.66
C ALA A 168 -2.41 -16.62 -0.20
N ILE A 169 -3.15 -15.96 0.70
CA ILE A 169 -2.90 -16.04 2.14
C ILE A 169 -3.09 -17.49 2.62
N LEU A 170 -4.15 -18.17 2.18
CA LEU A 170 -4.40 -19.57 2.55
C LEU A 170 -3.30 -20.52 2.08
N VAL A 171 -2.70 -20.27 0.91
CA VAL A 171 -1.54 -21.04 0.45
C VAL A 171 -0.35 -20.80 1.36
N LEU A 172 -0.02 -19.54 1.68
CA LEU A 172 1.14 -19.17 2.49
C LEU A 172 1.09 -19.68 3.93
N ILE A 173 -0.11 -19.97 4.45
CA ILE A 173 -0.30 -20.48 5.82
C ILE A 173 -0.68 -21.96 5.85
N ASP A 174 -0.59 -22.66 4.71
CA ASP A 174 -0.98 -24.06 4.53
C ASP A 174 -2.42 -24.40 4.95
N MET A 175 -3.37 -23.50 4.63
CA MET A 175 -4.80 -23.62 4.96
C MET A 175 -5.71 -23.59 3.74
N VAL A 176 -5.21 -24.00 2.57
CA VAL A 176 -5.99 -24.10 1.31
C VAL A 176 -7.35 -24.80 1.47
N PRO A 177 -7.52 -25.88 2.26
CA PRO A 177 -8.83 -26.51 2.47
C PRO A 177 -9.92 -25.57 3.01
N SER A 178 -9.54 -24.46 3.65
CA SER A 178 -10.48 -23.51 4.24
C SER A 178 -11.12 -22.57 3.22
N ILE A 179 -10.66 -22.55 1.95
CA ILE A 179 -11.17 -21.61 0.94
C ILE A 179 -12.68 -21.68 0.75
N GLN A 180 -13.27 -22.88 0.87
CA GLN A 180 -14.72 -23.07 0.76
C GLN A 180 -15.47 -22.29 1.85
N GLY A 181 -14.94 -22.25 3.08
CA GLY A 181 -15.55 -21.50 4.18
C GLY A 181 -15.60 -19.99 3.92
N PHE A 182 -14.55 -19.43 3.29
CA PHE A 182 -14.56 -18.02 2.87
C PHE A 182 -15.58 -17.75 1.77
N ILE A 183 -15.68 -18.66 0.79
CA ILE A 183 -16.66 -18.54 -0.30
C ILE A 183 -18.09 -18.64 0.24
N ASP A 184 -18.36 -19.61 1.12
CA ASP A 184 -19.69 -19.85 1.70
C ASP A 184 -20.16 -18.69 2.58
N GLU A 185 -19.26 -18.08 3.35
CA GLU A 185 -19.54 -16.87 4.12
C GLU A 185 -19.46 -15.57 3.29
N GLY A 186 -19.06 -15.68 2.02
CA GLY A 186 -18.96 -14.58 1.08
C GLY A 186 -17.91 -13.54 1.44
N ILE A 187 -16.85 -13.95 2.14
CA ILE A 187 -15.69 -13.14 2.56
C ILE A 187 -14.64 -13.16 1.45
N CYS A 188 -14.55 -12.05 0.74
CA CYS A 188 -13.74 -11.93 -0.49
C CYS A 188 -12.59 -10.93 -0.31
N ASP A 189 -11.80 -10.71 -1.35
CA ASP A 189 -10.64 -9.81 -1.33
C ASP A 189 -11.00 -8.35 -0.97
N GLN A 190 -12.24 -7.93 -1.20
CA GLN A 190 -12.74 -6.61 -0.81
C GLN A 190 -13.02 -6.48 0.69
N ASP A 191 -13.21 -7.59 1.40
CA ASP A 191 -13.39 -7.61 2.85
C ASP A 191 -12.03 -7.52 3.60
N LEU A 192 -10.90 -7.64 2.89
CA LEU A 192 -9.56 -7.55 3.47
C LEU A 192 -9.07 -6.08 3.60
N PRO A 193 -8.44 -5.69 4.72
CA PRO A 193 -7.99 -6.55 5.81
C PRO A 193 -9.11 -6.87 6.82
N LEU A 194 -9.05 -8.06 7.40
CA LEU A 194 -9.83 -8.39 8.59
C LEU A 194 -9.17 -7.78 9.83
N VAL A 195 -10.00 -7.24 10.72
CA VAL A 195 -9.58 -6.50 11.91
C VAL A 195 -9.69 -7.34 13.17
N LYS A 196 -8.85 -7.01 14.17
CA LYS A 196 -8.90 -7.57 15.51
C LYS A 196 -10.08 -6.96 16.28
N ALA A 197 -10.99 -7.80 16.82
CA ALA A 197 -12.20 -7.31 17.50
C ALA A 197 -12.26 -7.60 19.01
N ALA A 198 -11.59 -8.64 19.48
CA ALA A 198 -11.43 -8.94 20.90
C ALA A 198 -9.94 -9.06 21.16
N GLU A 199 -9.36 -8.29 22.07
CA GLU A 199 -7.98 -8.50 22.52
C GLU A 199 -8.02 -8.75 24.01
N ASN A 200 -7.91 -10.01 24.42
CA ASN A 200 -7.83 -10.36 25.84
C ASN A 200 -6.56 -11.17 26.08
N GLY A 201 -5.56 -10.56 26.70
CA GLY A 201 -4.26 -11.20 26.95
C GLY A 201 -3.53 -11.64 25.66
N GLY A 202 -3.67 -10.90 24.56
CA GLY A 202 -3.06 -11.22 23.26
C GLY A 202 -3.84 -12.24 22.41
N LEU A 203 -4.98 -12.72 22.89
CA LEU A 203 -5.92 -13.51 22.09
C LEU A 203 -6.84 -12.59 21.30
N PHE A 204 -6.98 -12.87 20.01
CA PHE A 204 -7.93 -12.16 19.17
C PHE A 204 -8.70 -13.02 18.18
N GLU A 205 -9.79 -12.41 17.70
CA GLU A 205 -10.58 -12.89 16.57
C GLU A 205 -10.52 -11.88 15.43
N LEU A 206 -10.54 -12.40 14.21
CA LEU A 206 -10.61 -11.60 12.99
C LEU A 206 -12.05 -11.39 12.58
N ARG A 207 -12.38 -10.15 12.22
CA ARG A 207 -13.72 -9.73 11.78
C ARG A 207 -13.62 -8.83 10.55
N VAL A 208 -14.69 -8.80 9.75
CA VAL A 208 -14.81 -7.77 8.71
C VAL A 208 -15.08 -6.42 9.39
N GLU A 209 -14.38 -5.37 8.97
CA GLU A 209 -14.49 -4.03 9.58
C GLU A 209 -15.94 -3.51 9.59
N ALA A 210 -16.65 -3.64 8.46
CA ALA A 210 -18.04 -3.22 8.36
C ALA A 210 -19.02 -4.07 9.20
N ARG A 211 -18.57 -5.23 9.70
CA ARG A 211 -19.40 -6.24 10.37
C ARG A 211 -18.71 -6.77 11.63
N ARG A 212 -18.13 -5.90 12.46
CA ARG A 212 -17.36 -6.29 13.67
C ARG A 212 -18.11 -7.22 14.63
N ASN A 213 -19.44 -7.07 14.72
CA ASN A 213 -20.27 -7.90 15.58
C ASN A 213 -20.45 -9.35 15.09
N TYR A 214 -20.13 -9.65 13.83
CA TYR A 214 -20.42 -10.96 13.22
C TYR A 214 -19.28 -11.97 13.33
N ARG A 215 -19.62 -13.12 13.93
CA ARG A 215 -18.88 -14.40 14.01
C ARG A 215 -18.44 -14.96 12.66
N LEU A 216 -17.19 -14.83 12.21
CA LEU A 216 -16.72 -15.59 11.05
C LEU A 216 -16.60 -17.08 11.39
N LYS A 217 -17.44 -17.91 10.79
CA LYS A 217 -17.53 -19.36 11.04
C LYS A 217 -16.33 -20.13 10.47
N THR A 218 -15.74 -19.62 9.39
CA THR A 218 -14.57 -20.19 8.70
C THR A 218 -13.39 -20.35 9.63
N PHE A 219 -13.28 -19.51 10.67
CA PHE A 219 -12.21 -19.55 11.67
C PHE A 219 -12.50 -20.44 12.88
N LEU A 220 -13.68 -21.05 13.00
CA LEU A 220 -14.05 -21.83 14.19
C LEU A 220 -13.17 -23.07 14.38
N SER A 221 -12.73 -23.70 13.29
CA SER A 221 -11.83 -24.85 13.32
C SER A 221 -10.35 -24.48 13.34
N TRP A 222 -10.02 -23.19 13.29
CA TRP A 222 -8.65 -22.74 13.14
C TRP A 222 -7.91 -22.67 14.48
N THR A 223 -6.63 -23.04 14.44
CA THR A 223 -5.74 -22.80 15.58
C THR A 223 -5.45 -21.31 15.73
N ARG A 224 -5.01 -20.90 16.93
CA ARG A 224 -4.60 -19.52 17.19
C ARG A 224 -3.39 -19.10 16.35
N VAL A 225 -2.48 -20.04 16.06
CA VAL A 225 -1.33 -19.82 15.19
C VAL A 225 -1.81 -19.52 13.76
N SER A 226 -2.76 -20.30 13.23
CA SER A 226 -3.33 -20.06 11.90
C SER A 226 -4.03 -18.70 11.80
N ILE A 227 -4.77 -18.28 12.83
CA ILE A 227 -5.42 -16.96 12.88
C ILE A 227 -4.37 -15.84 12.89
N ARG A 228 -3.30 -15.98 13.69
CA ARG A 228 -2.20 -15.01 13.72
C ARG A 228 -1.50 -14.93 12.37
N ASN A 229 -1.15 -16.06 11.77
CA ASN A 229 -0.48 -16.10 10.47
C ASN A 229 -1.36 -15.44 9.39
N PHE A 230 -2.67 -15.69 9.35
CA PHE A 230 -3.56 -15.00 8.42
C PHE A 230 -3.57 -13.48 8.65
N GLU A 231 -3.61 -13.06 9.91
CA GLU A 231 -3.56 -11.64 10.27
C GLU A 231 -2.26 -10.97 9.83
N GLU A 232 -1.14 -11.68 9.90
CA GLU A 232 0.17 -11.16 9.48
C GLU A 232 0.30 -11.13 7.94
N TYR A 233 -0.01 -12.25 7.28
CA TYR A 233 0.15 -12.39 5.83
C TYR A 233 -0.83 -11.54 5.01
N GLN A 234 -2.02 -11.20 5.53
CA GLN A 234 -2.91 -10.29 4.78
C GLN A 234 -2.20 -8.96 4.47
N TRP A 235 -1.36 -8.44 5.37
CA TRP A 235 -0.69 -7.16 5.16
C TRP A 235 0.36 -7.20 4.05
N THR A 236 0.89 -8.38 3.75
CA THR A 236 1.91 -8.58 2.71
C THR A 236 1.28 -8.74 1.32
N ILE A 237 -0.01 -9.11 1.25
CA ILE A 237 -0.80 -9.29 0.01
C ILE A 237 -1.66 -8.04 -0.33
N LEU A 238 -1.67 -7.03 0.54
CA LEU A 238 -2.44 -5.79 0.35
C LEU A 238 -1.63 -4.52 0.03
N PRO A 239 -0.47 -4.56 -0.66
CA PRO A 239 0.24 -3.34 -1.04
C PRO A 239 -0.63 -2.45 -1.96
N PRO A 240 -0.65 -1.13 -1.74
CA PRO A 240 -1.45 -0.17 -2.51
C PRO A 240 -1.01 -0.07 -3.98
N PHE A 241 -1.90 0.42 -4.83
CA PHE A 241 -1.60 0.83 -6.20
C PHE A 241 -1.76 2.35 -6.34
N PHE A 242 -0.73 3.01 -6.85
CA PHE A 242 -0.69 4.46 -6.94
C PHE A 242 -0.95 4.94 -8.37
N THR A 243 -1.93 5.84 -8.53
CA THR A 243 -2.21 6.45 -9.83
C THR A 243 -1.70 7.89 -9.90
N LYS A 244 -1.33 8.33 -11.10
CA LYS A 244 -1.08 9.74 -11.35
C LYS A 244 -2.39 10.52 -11.38
N GLY A 245 -2.56 11.41 -10.42
CA GLY A 245 -3.65 12.38 -10.44
C GLY A 245 -3.60 13.32 -11.66
N LYS A 246 -4.75 13.84 -12.07
CA LYS A 246 -4.82 14.91 -13.09
C LYS A 246 -4.22 16.21 -12.55
N ARG A 247 -3.93 17.18 -13.44
CA ARG A 247 -3.37 18.49 -13.05
C ARG A 247 -4.22 19.10 -11.92
N LYS A 248 -3.56 19.48 -10.81
CA LYS A 248 -4.16 20.01 -9.57
C LYS A 248 -5.09 19.05 -8.79
N ASN A 249 -5.18 17.77 -9.15
CA ASN A 249 -5.91 16.76 -8.40
C ASN A 249 -4.96 15.65 -7.96
N VAL A 250 -4.20 15.91 -6.90
CA VAL A 250 -3.31 14.89 -6.34
C VAL A 250 -4.14 13.91 -5.52
N LYS A 251 -3.89 12.62 -5.72
CA LYS A 251 -4.56 11.56 -4.94
C LYS A 251 -3.93 11.44 -3.56
N HIS A 252 -4.78 11.37 -2.55
CA HIS A 252 -4.50 11.19 -1.14
C HIS A 252 -4.96 9.80 -0.73
N TYR A 253 -4.01 8.89 -0.54
CA TYR A 253 -4.31 7.53 -0.11
C TYR A 253 -4.47 7.51 1.42
N VAL A 254 -5.56 6.94 1.91
CA VAL A 254 -5.76 6.70 3.35
C VAL A 254 -5.40 5.25 3.62
N LEU A 255 -4.18 5.02 4.12
CA LEU A 255 -3.65 3.68 4.33
C LEU A 255 -3.56 3.33 5.81
N ALA A 256 -3.88 2.08 6.14
CA ALA A 256 -3.69 1.53 7.48
C ALA A 256 -2.19 1.44 7.83
N PRO A 257 -1.79 1.64 9.10
CA PRO A 257 -0.38 1.65 9.50
C PRO A 257 0.38 0.36 9.18
N HIS A 258 -0.33 -0.78 9.13
CA HIS A 258 0.26 -2.10 8.89
C HIS A 258 0.49 -2.42 7.41
N ILE A 259 0.01 -1.57 6.48
CA ILE A 259 0.22 -1.78 5.05
C ILE A 259 1.70 -1.68 4.72
N VAL A 260 2.22 -2.66 3.98
CA VAL A 260 3.57 -2.61 3.43
C VAL A 260 3.54 -1.79 2.15
N LEU A 261 4.27 -0.69 2.12
CA LEU A 261 4.37 0.14 0.92
C LEU A 261 5.27 -0.56 -0.12
N PRO A 262 4.88 -0.60 -1.41
CA PRO A 262 5.59 -1.33 -2.44
C PRO A 262 6.79 -0.54 -2.97
N PHE A 263 7.71 -0.15 -2.09
CA PHE A 263 8.92 0.57 -2.46
C PHE A 263 10.06 -0.40 -2.78
N THR A 264 10.82 -0.10 -3.83
CA THR A 264 12.00 -0.89 -4.25
C THR A 264 13.31 -0.16 -4.00
N SER A 265 13.26 1.17 -3.84
CA SER A 265 14.38 2.00 -3.45
C SER A 265 13.87 3.22 -2.68
N THR A 266 14.67 3.71 -1.74
CA THR A 266 14.44 4.94 -1.00
C THR A 266 15.74 5.71 -0.94
N SER A 267 15.69 7.04 -1.10
CA SER A 267 16.83 7.88 -0.74
C SER A 267 17.07 7.73 0.77
N ASN A 268 18.18 7.08 1.16
CA ASN A 268 18.47 6.80 2.56
C ASN A 268 18.72 8.09 3.34
N HIS A 269 18.44 8.06 4.64
CA HIS A 269 18.73 9.15 5.56
C HIS A 269 20.23 9.52 5.58
N ASP A 270 21.12 8.56 5.29
CA ASP A 270 22.57 8.72 5.38
C ASP A 270 23.23 9.17 4.06
N ASP A 271 22.51 9.09 2.93
CA ASP A 271 23.00 9.49 1.60
C ASP A 271 22.54 10.91 1.19
N ILE A 272 21.58 11.47 1.94
CA ILE A 272 21.00 12.79 1.68
C ILE A 272 21.75 13.79 2.56
N GLY A 273 22.69 14.54 1.98
CA GLY A 273 23.23 15.73 2.64
C GLY A 273 22.08 16.62 3.13
N ALA A 274 22.26 17.29 4.28
CA ALA A 274 21.23 18.06 5.01
C ALA A 274 20.39 19.06 4.18
N ALA A 275 20.77 19.33 2.92
CA ALA A 275 20.10 20.23 1.98
C ALA A 275 18.80 19.68 1.35
N GLU A 276 18.55 18.37 1.36
CA GLU A 276 17.39 17.78 0.66
C GLU A 276 16.26 17.32 1.62
N MET A 277 16.52 17.35 2.93
CA MET A 277 15.53 16.99 3.96
C MET A 277 14.64 18.19 4.31
N HIS A 278 13.44 18.23 3.71
CA HIS A 278 12.41 19.19 4.10
C HIS A 278 11.49 18.59 5.18
N GLY A 279 11.96 18.59 6.43
CA GLY A 279 11.20 18.15 7.60
C GLY A 279 10.55 19.33 8.33
N GLY A 280 9.22 19.31 8.44
CA GLY A 280 8.46 20.13 9.41
C GLY A 280 7.84 19.22 10.48
N GLY A 281 7.47 19.78 11.64
CA GLY A 281 7.26 19.06 12.92
C GLY A 281 6.31 17.85 12.99
N PHE A 282 5.60 17.46 11.92
CA PHE A 282 4.69 16.29 11.91
C PHE A 282 4.70 15.47 10.60
N SER A 283 5.63 15.72 9.67
CA SER A 283 5.67 14.98 8.40
C SER A 283 7.07 14.71 7.91
N ARG A 284 7.28 13.51 7.36
CA ARG A 284 8.52 13.13 6.68
C ARG A 284 8.28 13.09 5.18
N VAL A 285 9.17 13.72 4.41
CA VAL A 285 9.14 13.69 2.95
C VAL A 285 10.44 13.05 2.49
N PHE A 286 10.35 12.06 1.62
CA PHE A 286 11.52 11.43 1.02
C PHE A 286 11.20 10.96 -0.40
N LYS A 287 12.23 10.65 -1.17
CA LYS A 287 12.10 10.09 -2.51
C LYS A 287 12.08 8.57 -2.43
N ALA A 288 11.12 7.96 -3.10
CA ALA A 288 11.00 6.51 -3.20
C ALA A 288 10.74 6.09 -4.65
N GLU A 289 11.31 4.96 -5.04
CA GLU A 289 10.91 4.22 -6.22
C GLU A 289 9.81 3.24 -5.82
N ILE A 290 8.71 3.27 -6.56
CA ILE A 290 7.57 2.37 -6.36
C ILE A 290 7.73 1.22 -7.35
N HIS A 291 7.46 0.00 -6.90
CA HIS A 291 7.49 -1.18 -7.75
C HIS A 291 6.58 -0.99 -8.99
N PRO A 292 7.00 -1.39 -10.20
CA PRO A 292 6.25 -1.13 -11.44
C PRO A 292 4.84 -1.73 -11.46
N ASP A 293 4.62 -2.89 -10.84
CA ASP A 293 3.27 -3.48 -10.67
C ASP A 293 2.32 -2.66 -9.78
N HIS A 294 2.83 -1.61 -9.13
CA HIS A 294 2.13 -0.81 -8.12
C HIS A 294 1.86 0.64 -8.55
N HIS A 295 2.05 0.97 -9.83
CA HIS A 295 1.68 2.29 -10.35
C HIS A 295 1.41 2.34 -11.86
N ASP A 296 0.75 3.40 -12.34
CA ASP A 296 0.49 3.68 -13.77
C ASP A 296 1.27 4.91 -14.31
N PHE A 297 2.39 5.26 -13.68
CA PHE A 297 3.10 6.51 -14.00
C PHE A 297 3.77 6.60 -15.38
N SER A 298 3.68 5.57 -16.22
CA SER A 298 4.20 5.59 -17.58
C SER A 298 3.51 6.69 -18.40
N ASN A 299 4.30 7.63 -18.93
CA ASN A 299 3.79 8.65 -19.84
C ASN A 299 3.54 8.01 -21.21
N SER A 300 2.31 8.05 -21.71
CA SER A 300 1.97 7.66 -23.09
C SER A 300 2.45 8.65 -24.16
N ALA A 301 3.36 9.59 -23.84
CA ALA A 301 3.69 10.73 -24.71
C ALA A 301 5.15 11.21 -24.65
N SER A 302 6.10 10.43 -24.13
CA SER A 302 7.52 10.82 -24.15
C SER A 302 8.41 9.67 -24.57
N GLU A 303 9.34 9.99 -25.49
CA GLU A 303 10.49 9.21 -25.97
C GLU A 303 10.99 8.12 -24.99
N PRO A 304 11.40 6.94 -25.50
CA PRO A 304 11.68 5.73 -24.72
C PRO A 304 12.88 5.82 -23.75
N SER A 305 13.52 6.97 -23.58
CA SER A 305 14.80 7.06 -22.86
C SER A 305 14.73 7.45 -21.38
N VAL A 306 13.63 8.01 -20.84
CA VAL A 306 13.54 8.31 -19.40
C VAL A 306 12.11 8.21 -18.87
N SER A 307 11.66 7.01 -18.53
CA SER A 307 10.47 6.83 -17.69
C SER A 307 10.80 7.28 -16.26
N PRO A 308 10.06 8.23 -15.64
CA PRO A 308 10.31 8.62 -14.27
C PRO A 308 9.99 7.45 -13.32
N ARG A 309 11.06 6.79 -12.84
CA ARG A 309 11.00 5.68 -11.87
C ARG A 309 10.79 6.15 -10.43
N ALA A 310 10.84 7.45 -10.15
CA ALA A 310 10.82 7.95 -8.78
C ALA A 310 9.67 8.91 -8.51
N LEU A 311 9.05 8.75 -7.33
CA LEU A 311 8.14 9.73 -6.75
C LEU A 311 8.74 10.34 -5.49
N ALA A 312 8.47 11.63 -5.29
CA ALA A 312 8.51 12.20 -3.95
C ALA A 312 7.26 11.70 -3.21
N THR A 313 7.45 10.96 -2.13
CA THR A 313 6.35 10.52 -1.26
C THR A 313 6.42 11.31 0.04
N ARG A 314 5.40 12.13 0.29
CA ARG A 314 5.17 12.70 1.62
C ARG A 314 4.40 11.70 2.44
N ILE A 315 4.98 11.25 3.55
CA ILE A 315 4.30 10.47 4.58
C ILE A 315 3.98 11.39 5.76
N THR A 316 2.69 11.65 5.99
CA THR A 316 2.24 12.34 7.20
C THR A 316 1.81 11.32 8.25
N THR A 317 2.38 11.39 9.45
CA THR A 317 1.88 10.68 10.63
C THR A 317 1.06 11.66 11.45
N ASN A 318 -0.28 11.55 11.44
CA ASN A 318 -1.12 12.35 12.33
C ASN A 318 -1.12 11.73 13.74
N LEU A 319 -0.42 12.35 14.68
CA LEU A 319 -0.30 11.85 16.06
C LEU A 319 -1.60 11.98 16.89
N ARG A 320 -2.64 12.66 16.38
CA ARG A 320 -3.87 12.98 17.14
C ARG A 320 -5.07 12.07 16.87
N ARG A 321 -5.01 11.22 15.85
CA ARG A 321 -5.99 10.16 15.60
C ARG A 321 -5.21 8.98 15.06
N ASN A 322 -5.32 7.82 15.70
CA ASN A 322 -4.91 6.58 15.05
C ASN A 322 -5.50 6.56 13.62
N ILE A 323 -4.65 6.21 12.66
CA ILE A 323 -4.93 5.90 11.24
C ILE A 323 -4.67 7.04 10.25
N GLY A 324 -3.66 6.85 9.41
CA GLY A 324 -3.50 7.52 8.12
C GLY A 324 -2.05 7.77 7.75
N LEU A 325 -1.45 6.90 6.94
CA LEU A 325 -0.31 7.29 6.08
C LEU A 325 -0.93 8.00 4.88
N THR A 326 -0.68 9.30 4.69
CA THR A 326 -0.91 9.93 3.40
C THR A 326 0.30 9.68 2.52
N ALA A 327 0.09 9.38 1.24
CA ALA A 327 1.13 9.36 0.22
C ALA A 327 0.66 10.29 -0.89
N THR A 328 1.49 11.28 -1.22
CA THR A 328 1.19 12.29 -2.26
C THR A 328 2.18 12.08 -3.39
N GLY A 329 1.75 11.56 -4.53
CA GLY A 329 2.60 11.41 -5.71
C GLY A 329 2.73 12.72 -6.48
N ALA A 330 3.87 13.39 -6.39
CA ALA A 330 4.19 14.54 -7.24
C ALA A 330 5.25 14.14 -8.28
N ALA A 331 4.83 13.88 -9.52
CA ALA A 331 5.75 13.81 -10.65
C ALA A 331 6.07 15.24 -11.12
N LYS A 332 7.14 15.86 -10.60
CA LYS A 332 7.69 17.08 -11.19
C LYS A 332 8.61 16.71 -12.36
N HIS A 333 8.40 17.32 -13.52
CA HIS A 333 9.47 17.48 -14.50
C HIS A 333 10.51 18.40 -13.87
N PHE A 334 11.62 17.84 -13.38
CA PHE A 334 12.81 18.62 -13.05
C PHE A 334 13.51 18.97 -14.37
N ARG A 335 13.08 20.07 -14.99
CA ARG A 335 13.83 20.72 -16.05
C ARG A 335 14.20 22.11 -15.52
N SER A 336 15.50 22.39 -15.47
CA SER A 336 16.17 23.64 -15.07
C SER A 336 16.42 23.85 -13.57
N GLU A 337 17.57 23.33 -13.10
CA GLU A 337 18.39 23.97 -12.05
C GLU A 337 19.85 23.43 -12.12
N MET A 338 20.38 23.30 -13.35
CA MET A 338 21.77 22.90 -13.63
C MET A 338 22.41 23.87 -14.64
N SER A 339 22.36 25.17 -14.35
CA SER A 339 23.18 26.17 -15.06
C SER A 339 23.83 27.21 -14.15
N GLN A 340 23.94 26.93 -12.84
CA GLN A 340 24.76 27.74 -11.94
C GLN A 340 25.52 26.81 -11.00
N LEU A 341 26.54 26.13 -11.53
CA LEU A 341 27.68 25.55 -10.79
C LEU A 341 28.70 24.99 -11.80
N ALA A 342 28.99 25.80 -12.81
CA ALA A 342 30.16 25.65 -13.67
C ALA A 342 30.74 27.06 -13.86
N GLU A 343 31.26 27.61 -12.76
CA GLU A 343 32.36 28.57 -12.73
C GLU A 343 33.09 28.42 -11.38
#